data_AF-F0JC17-F1
#
_entry.id   AF-F0JC17-F1
#
_cell.length_a   1.000
_cell.length_b   1.000
_cell.length_c   1.000
_cell.angle_alpha   90.00
_cell.angle_beta   90.00
_cell.angle_gamma   90.00
#
_symmetry.space_group_name_H-M   'P 1'
#
loop_
_entity.id
_entity.type
_entity.pdbx_description
1 polymer ?
#
loop_
_entity_poly.entity_id
_entity_poly.type
_entity_poly.pdbx_seq_one_letter_code
_entity_poly.pdbx_strand_id
1 'polypeptide(L)'
;MAVACLLLLFLTTGCSLYGGVMPPSPTGAPLTRVLDVPFYPQEDYQCGPAALAMAMTWSGLPVTPDDLTAQVYTPSQKGSIQPDMITAARRNGRMAYVIHGADRLSAEIAGGNPVVVLQNLGLSWYPVWHYAVVVGLDRDADEILLNSGLTRNRRTPWRVFENTWGPDFWGLLVLPPSRLPVTAKETEWLNGAVGLERARQWAAAEEAYAAAAARWPRSHDAWIGLGNARYSLGNAEGAAKAFRRATEVKPDSGIAFNNLAFVLDELGRRDEALQAAQKAVSLGGPQIETFRQTLSDIEN
;
A
#
# COMPACT_ATOMS: atom_id res chain seq x y z
N MET A 1 14.79 -17.03 69.54
CA MET A 1 14.00 -15.84 69.14
C MET A 1 14.54 -15.31 67.83
N ALA A 2 13.66 -15.23 66.82
CA ALA A 2 13.75 -14.45 65.58
C ALA A 2 15.03 -14.54 64.71
N VAL A 3 14.97 -15.33 63.63
CA VAL A 3 15.72 -15.06 62.41
C VAL A 3 14.69 -14.80 61.31
N ALA A 4 14.74 -13.59 60.77
CA ALA A 4 13.79 -13.04 59.81
C ALA A 4 13.89 -13.77 58.46
N CYS A 5 12.77 -14.33 57.99
CA CYS A 5 12.60 -14.74 56.59
C CYS A 5 12.40 -13.48 55.75
N LEU A 6 13.44 -13.07 55.03
CA LEU A 6 13.35 -12.01 54.04
C LEU A 6 12.74 -12.58 52.75
N LEU A 7 11.65 -11.95 52.32
CA LEU A 7 10.93 -12.19 51.08
C LEU A 7 11.85 -12.05 49.86
N LEU A 8 11.89 -13.07 49.00
CA LEU A 8 12.18 -12.93 47.59
C LEU A 8 10.90 -13.24 46.80
N LEU A 9 10.05 -12.22 46.68
CA LEU A 9 9.01 -12.17 45.65
C LEU A 9 9.72 -12.01 44.31
N PHE A 10 9.94 -13.11 43.60
CA PHE A 10 10.18 -13.06 42.16
C PHE A 10 8.90 -12.52 41.50
N LEU A 11 8.87 -11.21 41.28
CA LEU A 11 7.99 -10.58 40.30
C LEU A 11 8.41 -11.11 38.94
N THR A 12 7.80 -12.22 38.54
CA THR A 12 7.76 -12.59 37.13
C THR A 12 6.93 -11.51 36.46
N THR A 13 7.59 -10.58 35.79
CA THR A 13 6.97 -9.74 34.78
C THR A 13 6.40 -10.69 33.74
N GLY A 14 5.10 -10.95 33.85
CA GLY A 14 4.37 -11.73 32.87
C GLY A 14 4.57 -11.09 31.50
N CYS A 15 5.20 -11.82 30.59
CA CYS A 15 5.06 -11.56 29.17
C CYS A 15 3.56 -11.53 28.89
N SER A 16 3.00 -10.37 28.54
CA SER A 16 1.61 -10.31 28.14
C SER A 16 1.46 -11.18 26.89
N LEU A 17 0.84 -12.34 27.05
CA LEU A 17 0.24 -13.12 25.97
C LEU A 17 -0.97 -12.33 25.45
N TYR A 18 -0.74 -11.21 24.77
CA TYR A 18 -1.76 -10.61 23.90
C TYR A 18 -1.78 -11.44 22.61
N GLY A 19 -2.39 -12.61 22.66
CA GLY A 19 -2.60 -13.46 21.50
C GLY A 19 -3.80 -14.36 21.73
N GLY A 20 -4.80 -14.28 20.85
CA GLY A 20 -5.96 -15.16 20.85
C GLY A 20 -7.33 -14.51 21.05
N VAL A 21 -7.45 -13.18 21.06
CA VAL A 21 -8.74 -12.48 21.02
C VAL A 21 -8.71 -11.44 19.91
N MET A 22 -9.78 -11.33 19.13
CA MET A 22 -9.87 -10.36 18.05
C MET A 22 -9.74 -8.92 18.57
N PRO A 23 -8.93 -8.07 17.90
CA PRO A 23 -8.79 -6.66 18.28
C PRO A 23 -10.12 -5.93 18.32
N PRO A 24 -10.33 -4.96 19.22
CA PRO A 24 -11.58 -4.24 19.34
C PRO A 24 -11.98 -3.53 18.04
N SER A 25 -13.30 -3.35 17.85
CA SER A 25 -13.81 -2.64 16.68
C SER A 25 -13.49 -1.15 16.76
N PRO A 26 -13.13 -0.50 15.65
CA PRO A 26 -13.24 0.95 15.54
C PRO A 26 -14.68 1.39 15.89
N THR A 27 -14.80 2.52 16.58
CA THR A 27 -16.10 3.06 17.01
C THR A 27 -17.06 3.20 15.84
N GLY A 28 -18.25 2.61 15.94
CA GLY A 28 -19.32 2.71 14.95
C GLY A 28 -19.26 1.71 13.78
N ALA A 29 -18.25 0.84 13.72
CA ALA A 29 -18.26 -0.27 12.76
C ALA A 29 -19.16 -1.42 13.23
N PRO A 30 -19.82 -2.15 12.31
CA PRO A 30 -20.71 -3.25 12.69
C PRO A 30 -19.94 -4.41 13.33
N LEU A 31 -20.60 -5.14 14.23
CA LEU A 31 -20.04 -6.31 14.91
C LEU A 31 -19.75 -7.45 13.93
N THR A 32 -20.58 -7.60 12.91
CA THR A 32 -20.37 -8.55 11.82
C THR A 32 -20.27 -7.80 10.49
N ARG A 33 -19.25 -8.10 9.70
CA ARG A 33 -19.06 -7.59 8.34
C ARG A 33 -18.59 -8.71 7.45
N VAL A 34 -19.27 -8.91 6.33
CA VAL A 34 -18.86 -9.82 5.25
C VAL A 34 -18.90 -9.03 3.95
N LEU A 35 -17.80 -9.05 3.23
CA LEU A 35 -17.61 -8.33 1.98
C LEU A 35 -17.98 -9.23 0.82
N ASP A 36 -18.67 -8.67 -0.17
CA ASP A 36 -18.96 -9.37 -1.42
C ASP A 36 -17.71 -9.36 -2.32
N VAL A 37 -16.80 -10.30 -2.04
CA VAL A 37 -15.60 -10.53 -2.84
C VAL A 37 -15.88 -11.68 -3.81
N PRO A 38 -15.60 -11.51 -5.12
CA PRO A 38 -15.63 -12.60 -6.08
C PRO A 38 -14.83 -13.80 -5.56
N PHE A 39 -15.29 -15.02 -5.81
CA PHE A 39 -14.62 -16.22 -5.34
C PHE A 39 -14.10 -17.02 -6.52
N TYR A 40 -12.78 -17.16 -6.58
CA TYR A 40 -12.11 -18.10 -7.46
C TYR A 40 -11.62 -19.26 -6.60
N PRO A 41 -12.13 -20.50 -6.82
CA PRO A 41 -11.65 -21.67 -6.09
C PRO A 41 -10.17 -21.86 -6.38
N GLN A 42 -9.42 -22.24 -5.34
CA GLN A 42 -7.97 -22.40 -5.40
C GLN A 42 -7.65 -23.89 -5.43
N GLU A 43 -7.06 -24.36 -6.52
CA GLU A 43 -6.45 -25.69 -6.61
C GLU A 43 -4.97 -25.62 -6.22
N ASP A 44 -4.31 -26.78 -6.16
CA ASP A 44 -2.90 -26.88 -5.74
C ASP A 44 -2.01 -25.90 -6.55
N TYR A 45 -1.18 -25.15 -5.84
CA TYR A 45 -0.24 -24.15 -6.38
C TYR A 45 -0.84 -22.88 -7.02
N GLN A 46 -2.17 -22.70 -7.00
CA GLN A 46 -2.86 -21.54 -7.58
C GLN A 46 -3.34 -20.50 -6.55
N CYS A 47 -3.04 -20.70 -5.26
CA CYS A 47 -3.56 -19.83 -4.18
C CYS A 47 -3.15 -18.35 -4.35
N GLY A 48 -1.93 -18.07 -4.86
CA GLY A 48 -1.46 -16.72 -5.15
C GLY A 48 -2.26 -16.01 -6.26
N PRO A 49 -2.23 -16.52 -7.51
CA PRO A 49 -3.02 -15.95 -8.62
C PRO A 49 -4.50 -15.79 -8.27
N ALA A 50 -5.11 -16.77 -7.62
CA ALA A 50 -6.51 -16.71 -7.25
C ALA A 50 -6.80 -15.66 -6.17
N ALA A 51 -5.99 -15.58 -5.10
CA ALA A 51 -6.14 -14.54 -4.09
C ALA A 51 -5.97 -13.14 -4.67
N LEU A 52 -4.99 -12.95 -5.57
CA LEU A 52 -4.77 -11.68 -6.24
C LEU A 52 -5.95 -11.32 -7.17
N ALA A 53 -6.45 -12.28 -7.96
CA ALA A 53 -7.57 -12.08 -8.86
C ALA A 53 -8.86 -11.70 -8.11
N MET A 54 -9.12 -12.34 -6.96
CA MET A 54 -10.24 -11.97 -6.08
C MET A 54 -10.13 -10.51 -5.61
N ALA A 55 -8.95 -10.11 -5.12
CA ALA A 55 -8.72 -8.76 -4.62
C ALA A 55 -8.76 -7.70 -5.73
N MET A 56 -8.17 -7.98 -6.90
CA MET A 56 -8.21 -7.09 -8.07
C MET A 56 -9.63 -6.93 -8.62
N THR A 57 -10.38 -8.02 -8.76
CA THR A 57 -11.77 -7.97 -9.26
C THR A 57 -12.66 -7.22 -8.29
N TRP A 58 -12.50 -7.44 -6.98
CA TRP A 58 -13.18 -6.62 -5.96
C TRP A 58 -12.82 -5.13 -6.06
N SER A 59 -11.57 -4.81 -6.38
CA SER A 59 -11.11 -3.43 -6.63
C SER A 59 -11.56 -2.86 -7.99
N GLY A 60 -12.49 -3.52 -8.68
CA GLY A 60 -13.05 -3.07 -9.95
C GLY A 60 -12.17 -3.32 -11.17
N LEU A 61 -11.19 -4.23 -11.09
CA LEU A 61 -10.44 -4.70 -12.26
C LEU A 61 -10.80 -6.16 -12.56
N PRO A 62 -11.66 -6.44 -13.54
CA PRO A 62 -12.03 -7.81 -13.86
C PRO A 62 -10.81 -8.58 -14.40
N VAL A 63 -10.33 -9.55 -13.64
CA VAL A 63 -9.23 -10.46 -14.00
C VAL A 63 -9.50 -11.85 -13.47
N THR A 64 -8.95 -12.86 -14.14
CA THR A 64 -9.01 -14.26 -13.69
C THR A 64 -7.67 -14.70 -13.10
N PRO A 65 -7.63 -15.82 -12.34
CA PRO A 65 -6.37 -16.39 -11.88
C PRO A 65 -5.41 -16.71 -13.04
N ASP A 66 -5.92 -17.21 -14.16
CA ASP A 66 -5.13 -17.59 -15.33
C ASP A 66 -4.38 -16.40 -15.96
N ASP A 67 -5.02 -15.22 -15.99
CA ASP A 67 -4.40 -13.98 -16.49
C ASP A 67 -3.16 -13.56 -15.65
N LEU A 68 -3.12 -14.01 -14.39
CA LEU A 68 -2.10 -13.63 -13.41
C LEU A 68 -1.03 -14.70 -13.21
N THR A 69 -1.27 -15.96 -13.58
CA THR A 69 -0.34 -17.07 -13.34
C THR A 69 1.07 -16.74 -13.83
N ALA A 70 1.23 -16.27 -15.07
CA ALA A 70 2.55 -15.92 -15.60
C ALA A 70 3.25 -14.74 -14.87
N GLN A 71 2.51 -13.95 -14.10
CA GLN A 71 3.03 -12.78 -13.39
C GLN A 71 3.40 -13.08 -11.94
N VAL A 72 2.78 -14.08 -11.32
CA VAL A 72 2.96 -14.37 -9.88
C VAL A 72 3.37 -15.82 -9.58
N TYR A 73 3.40 -16.71 -10.56
CA TYR A 73 3.82 -18.09 -10.37
C TYR A 73 5.25 -18.31 -10.84
N THR A 74 6.09 -18.86 -9.97
CA THR A 74 7.43 -19.33 -10.35
C THR A 74 7.54 -20.84 -10.09
N PRO A 75 7.76 -21.68 -11.12
CA PRO A 75 7.86 -23.14 -10.96
C PRO A 75 8.93 -23.60 -9.96
N SER A 76 10.05 -22.88 -9.88
CA SER A 76 11.16 -23.17 -8.95
C SER A 76 10.82 -22.89 -7.48
N GLN A 77 9.82 -22.04 -7.21
CA GLN A 77 9.37 -21.67 -5.87
C GLN A 77 8.13 -22.43 -5.42
N LYS A 78 7.55 -23.27 -6.31
CA LYS A 78 6.30 -24.01 -6.08
C LYS A 78 5.18 -23.12 -5.49
N GLY A 79 5.07 -21.88 -5.96
CA GLY A 79 4.07 -20.93 -5.46
C GLY A 79 4.38 -19.48 -5.81
N SER A 80 3.62 -18.58 -5.20
CA SER A 80 3.78 -17.12 -5.32
C SER A 80 4.49 -16.55 -4.10
N ILE A 81 5.32 -15.52 -4.31
CA ILE A 81 5.94 -14.76 -3.21
C ILE A 81 5.35 -13.37 -3.09
N GLN A 82 5.43 -12.78 -1.89
CA GLN A 82 4.85 -11.47 -1.58
C GLN A 82 5.31 -10.36 -2.55
N PRO A 83 6.60 -10.27 -2.96
CA PRO A 83 7.03 -9.26 -3.92
C PRO A 83 6.37 -9.39 -5.29
N ASP A 84 6.11 -10.61 -5.75
CA ASP A 84 5.46 -10.87 -7.04
C ASP A 84 3.99 -10.46 -7.00
N MET A 85 3.30 -10.75 -5.89
CA MET A 85 1.91 -10.32 -5.65
C MET A 85 1.79 -8.79 -5.71
N ILE A 86 2.72 -8.08 -5.05
CA ILE A 86 2.80 -6.60 -5.05
C ILE A 86 3.09 -6.07 -6.46
N THR A 87 4.04 -6.70 -7.16
CA THR A 87 4.47 -6.26 -8.49
C THR A 87 3.36 -6.48 -9.53
N ALA A 88 2.70 -7.63 -9.50
CA ALA A 88 1.57 -7.92 -10.37
C ALA A 88 0.39 -6.96 -10.12
N ALA A 89 0.05 -6.67 -8.86
CA ALA A 89 -0.92 -5.62 -8.52
C ALA A 89 -0.59 -4.28 -9.21
N ARG A 90 0.65 -3.83 -9.07
CA ARG A 90 1.09 -2.54 -9.63
C ARG A 90 1.12 -2.55 -11.16
N ARG A 91 1.57 -3.64 -11.80
CA ARG A 91 1.58 -3.78 -13.27
C ARG A 91 0.18 -3.69 -13.88
N ASN A 92 -0.83 -4.07 -13.11
CA ASN A 92 -2.24 -3.99 -13.49
C ASN A 92 -2.91 -2.69 -13.01
N GLY A 93 -2.15 -1.66 -12.65
CA GLY A 93 -2.68 -0.34 -12.29
C GLY A 93 -3.48 -0.34 -10.99
N ARG A 94 -3.16 -1.26 -10.06
CA ARG A 94 -3.78 -1.31 -8.74
C ARG A 94 -2.79 -0.96 -7.65
N MET A 95 -3.32 -0.26 -6.65
CA MET A 95 -2.54 0.14 -5.50
C MET A 95 -2.31 -1.07 -4.60
N ALA A 96 -1.07 -1.53 -4.54
CA ALA A 96 -0.62 -2.54 -3.59
C ALA A 96 -0.10 -1.87 -2.32
N TYR A 97 -0.88 -1.98 -1.24
CA TYR A 97 -0.58 -1.40 0.06
C TYR A 97 -0.42 -2.50 1.11
N VAL A 98 0.78 -2.59 1.69
CA VAL A 98 1.12 -3.63 2.67
C VAL A 98 0.78 -3.16 4.08
N ILE A 99 0.11 -4.02 4.83
CA ILE A 99 -0.18 -3.84 6.26
C ILE A 99 0.44 -4.97 7.07
N HIS A 100 0.65 -4.69 8.35
CA HIS A 100 1.14 -5.65 9.32
C HIS A 100 0.31 -5.57 10.60
N GLY A 101 0.05 -6.73 11.19
CA GLY A 101 -0.55 -6.84 12.53
C GLY A 101 -2.08 -6.88 12.54
N ALA A 102 -2.59 -7.52 13.59
CA ALA A 102 -4.01 -7.76 13.84
C ALA A 102 -4.87 -6.50 13.82
N ASP A 103 -4.43 -5.44 14.48
CA ASP A 103 -5.19 -4.19 14.60
C ASP A 103 -5.48 -3.58 13.22
N ARG A 104 -4.47 -3.57 12.34
CA ARG A 104 -4.63 -3.00 11.00
C ARG A 104 -5.55 -3.86 10.14
N LEU A 105 -5.37 -5.18 10.14
CA LEU A 105 -6.26 -6.08 9.41
C LEU A 105 -7.71 -5.93 9.89
N SER A 106 -7.91 -5.91 11.21
CA SER A 106 -9.22 -5.73 11.83
C SER A 106 -9.88 -4.42 11.40
N ALA A 107 -9.12 -3.31 11.42
CA ALA A 107 -9.59 -2.01 11.00
C ALA A 107 -9.92 -1.93 9.50
N GLU A 108 -9.13 -2.58 8.63
CA GLU A 108 -9.39 -2.58 7.19
C GLU A 108 -10.63 -3.37 6.81
N ILE A 109 -10.82 -4.55 7.40
CA ILE A 109 -12.05 -5.33 7.18
C ILE A 109 -13.26 -4.59 7.73
N ALA A 110 -13.14 -4.00 8.92
CA ALA A 110 -14.15 -3.09 9.46
C ALA A 110 -14.36 -1.86 8.58
N GLY A 111 -13.36 -1.42 7.82
CA GLY A 111 -13.43 -0.37 6.80
C GLY A 111 -14.02 -0.80 5.45
N GLY A 112 -14.32 -2.07 5.29
CA GLY A 112 -14.82 -2.63 4.05
C GLY A 112 -13.75 -2.88 2.99
N ASN A 113 -12.51 -3.15 3.41
CA ASN A 113 -11.39 -3.47 2.52
C ASN A 113 -10.95 -4.94 2.76
N PRO A 114 -11.09 -5.85 1.79
CA PRO A 114 -10.59 -7.21 1.92
C PRO A 114 -9.06 -7.23 1.92
N VAL A 115 -8.48 -8.18 2.63
CA VAL A 115 -7.03 -8.28 2.83
C VAL A 115 -6.54 -9.63 2.34
N VAL A 116 -5.60 -9.63 1.38
CA VAL A 116 -4.86 -10.84 1.02
C VAL A 116 -3.88 -11.15 2.15
N VAL A 117 -3.88 -12.39 2.64
CA VAL A 117 -3.02 -12.84 3.74
C VAL A 117 -2.29 -14.11 3.34
N LEU A 118 -1.15 -14.36 3.99
CA LEU A 118 -0.38 -15.59 3.83
C LEU A 118 -0.49 -16.42 5.10
N GLN A 119 -0.99 -17.64 5.02
CA GLN A 119 -1.10 -18.57 6.14
C GLN A 119 -0.11 -19.74 5.99
N ASN A 120 0.33 -20.28 7.11
CA ASN A 120 0.96 -21.60 7.18
C ASN A 120 -0.10 -22.62 7.64
N LEU A 121 -0.58 -23.44 6.70
CA LEU A 121 -1.54 -24.52 6.97
C LEU A 121 -0.84 -25.85 7.33
N GLY A 122 0.49 -25.86 7.33
CA GLY A 122 1.32 -26.99 7.72
C GLY A 122 1.71 -26.97 9.19
N LEU A 123 2.60 -27.88 9.57
CA LEU A 123 3.19 -27.91 10.90
C LEU A 123 4.44 -27.03 10.95
N SER A 124 4.88 -26.63 12.14
CA SER A 124 6.06 -25.76 12.30
C SER A 124 7.34 -26.33 11.70
N TRP A 125 7.47 -27.66 11.62
CA TRP A 125 8.59 -28.39 11.05
C TRP A 125 8.38 -28.81 9.58
N TYR A 126 7.18 -28.61 9.04
CA TYR A 126 6.85 -28.87 7.63
C TYR A 126 5.80 -27.84 7.16
N PRO A 127 6.24 -26.62 6.81
CA PRO A 127 5.33 -25.52 6.50
C PRO A 127 4.65 -25.72 5.15
N VAL A 128 3.37 -25.33 5.07
CA VAL A 128 2.56 -25.29 3.84
C VAL A 128 2.00 -23.89 3.70
N TRP A 129 2.67 -23.07 2.90
CA TRP A 129 2.31 -21.68 2.67
C TRP A 129 1.12 -21.55 1.73
N HIS A 130 0.14 -20.75 2.12
CA HIS A 130 -1.15 -20.65 1.44
C HIS A 130 -1.70 -19.23 1.48
N TYR A 131 -1.99 -18.64 0.32
CA TYR A 131 -2.68 -17.35 0.27
C TYR A 131 -4.19 -17.52 0.44
N ALA A 132 -4.78 -16.63 1.22
CA ALA A 132 -6.21 -16.50 1.38
C ALA A 132 -6.62 -15.03 1.29
N VAL A 133 -7.91 -14.77 1.13
CA VAL A 133 -8.45 -13.41 1.21
C VAL A 133 -9.35 -13.35 2.42
N VAL A 134 -9.02 -12.48 3.38
CA VAL A 134 -9.92 -12.14 4.47
C VAL A 134 -11.03 -11.26 3.90
N VAL A 135 -12.27 -11.71 4.08
CA VAL A 135 -13.47 -11.08 3.52
C VAL A 135 -14.45 -10.67 4.60
N GLY A 136 -14.19 -10.99 5.87
CA GLY A 136 -15.10 -10.59 6.93
C GLY A 136 -14.62 -10.90 8.34
N LEU A 137 -15.32 -10.32 9.30
CA LEU A 137 -15.17 -10.55 10.73
C LEU A 137 -16.57 -10.69 11.35
N ASP A 138 -16.71 -11.62 12.28
CA ASP A 138 -17.84 -11.77 13.17
C ASP A 138 -17.32 -11.65 14.60
N ARG A 139 -17.47 -10.45 15.18
CA ARG A 139 -16.92 -10.12 16.50
C ARG A 139 -17.67 -10.77 17.64
N ASP A 140 -18.95 -11.04 17.45
CA ASP A 140 -19.77 -11.72 18.47
C ASP A 140 -19.36 -13.19 18.61
N ALA A 141 -18.98 -13.81 17.48
CA ALA A 141 -18.49 -15.18 17.44
C ALA A 141 -16.97 -15.30 17.64
N ASP A 142 -16.21 -14.19 17.69
CA ASP A 142 -14.74 -14.15 17.64
C ASP A 142 -14.17 -14.91 16.43
N GLU A 143 -14.79 -14.71 15.25
CA GLU A 143 -14.46 -15.43 14.02
C GLU A 143 -14.06 -14.49 12.88
N ILE A 144 -13.11 -14.94 12.08
CA ILE A 144 -12.70 -14.32 10.82
C ILE A 144 -13.18 -15.16 9.64
N LEU A 145 -13.59 -14.50 8.56
CA LEU A 145 -14.09 -15.14 7.36
C LEU A 145 -13.07 -15.01 6.24
N LEU A 146 -12.72 -16.14 5.62
CA LEU A 146 -11.74 -16.20 4.53
C LEU A 146 -12.31 -16.88 3.29
N ASN A 147 -11.99 -16.33 2.12
CA ASN A 147 -12.00 -17.09 0.88
C ASN A 147 -10.65 -17.82 0.77
N SER A 148 -10.68 -19.15 0.90
CA SER A 148 -9.46 -19.98 1.00
C SER A 148 -9.69 -21.39 0.48
N GLY A 149 -8.80 -21.87 -0.40
CA GLY A 149 -8.96 -23.18 -1.04
C GLY A 149 -10.23 -23.23 -1.89
N LEU A 150 -11.02 -24.30 -1.72
CA LEU A 150 -12.32 -24.49 -2.37
C LEU A 150 -13.49 -23.88 -1.59
N THR A 151 -13.23 -23.20 -0.47
CA THR A 151 -14.27 -22.71 0.44
C THR A 151 -14.39 -21.19 0.41
N ARG A 152 -15.57 -20.70 0.02
CA ARG A 152 -15.97 -19.29 0.15
C ARG A 152 -16.41 -18.99 1.60
N ASN A 153 -16.08 -17.82 2.12
CA ASN A 153 -16.53 -17.35 3.44
C ASN A 153 -16.29 -18.35 4.58
N ARG A 154 -15.17 -19.07 4.54
CA ARG A 154 -14.77 -20.03 5.58
C ARG A 154 -14.65 -19.30 6.92
N ARG A 155 -15.57 -19.61 7.84
CA ARG A 155 -15.52 -19.14 9.22
C ARG A 155 -14.40 -19.85 9.96
N THR A 156 -13.53 -19.09 10.60
CA THR A 156 -12.37 -19.59 11.34
C THR A 156 -12.28 -18.82 12.66
N PRO A 157 -12.15 -19.49 13.82
CA PRO A 157 -11.92 -18.80 15.08
C PRO A 157 -10.69 -17.90 14.99
N TRP A 158 -10.77 -16.68 15.50
CA TRP A 158 -9.70 -15.67 15.39
C TRP A 158 -8.35 -16.23 15.83
N ARG A 159 -8.32 -16.89 17.01
CA ARG A 159 -7.12 -17.52 17.54
C ARG A 159 -6.48 -18.53 16.59
N VAL A 160 -7.28 -19.30 15.85
CA VAL A 160 -6.76 -20.29 14.89
C VAL A 160 -6.15 -19.57 13.68
N PHE A 161 -6.82 -18.53 13.19
CA PHE A 161 -6.27 -17.70 12.12
C PHE A 161 -4.96 -17.03 12.54
N GLU A 162 -4.94 -16.36 13.69
CA GLU A 162 -3.76 -15.64 14.19
C GLU A 162 -2.55 -16.57 14.36
N ASN A 163 -2.75 -17.79 14.86
CA ASN A 163 -1.68 -18.78 15.00
C ASN A 163 -1.15 -19.33 13.66
N THR A 164 -1.95 -19.24 12.60
CA THR A 164 -1.58 -19.72 11.26
C THR A 164 -1.18 -18.57 10.33
N TRP A 165 -1.38 -17.31 10.73
CA TRP A 165 -0.98 -16.15 9.95
C TRP A 165 0.55 -16.09 9.92
N GLY A 166 1.11 -16.08 8.72
CA GLY A 166 2.54 -16.18 8.48
C GLY A 166 3.39 -15.11 9.19
N PRO A 167 4.73 -15.18 9.04
CA PRO A 167 5.64 -14.28 9.72
C PRO A 167 5.25 -12.83 9.50
N ASP A 168 5.45 -12.02 10.53
CA ASP A 168 5.21 -10.57 10.55
C ASP A 168 3.76 -10.13 10.34
N PHE A 169 2.79 -11.06 10.42
CA PHE A 169 1.36 -10.79 10.26
C PHE A 169 1.08 -9.96 8.99
N TRP A 170 1.66 -10.40 7.87
CA TRP A 170 1.63 -9.68 6.60
C TRP A 170 0.24 -9.73 5.96
N GLY A 171 -0.22 -8.56 5.49
CA GLY A 171 -1.42 -8.42 4.68
C GLY A 171 -1.20 -7.49 3.49
N LEU A 172 -1.89 -7.76 2.40
CA LEU A 172 -1.88 -6.93 1.19
C LEU A 172 -3.28 -6.46 0.85
N LEU A 173 -3.45 -5.15 0.84
CA LEU A 173 -4.60 -4.47 0.25
C LEU A 173 -4.32 -4.23 -1.22
N VAL A 174 -5.29 -4.57 -2.07
CA VAL A 174 -5.28 -4.26 -3.50
C VAL A 174 -6.46 -3.33 -3.77
N LEU A 175 -6.16 -2.04 -3.93
CA LEU A 175 -7.17 -0.98 -3.95
C LEU A 175 -7.19 -0.25 -5.29
N PRO A 176 -8.34 0.36 -5.67
CA PRO A 176 -8.32 1.41 -6.67
C PRO A 176 -7.35 2.52 -6.24
N PRO A 177 -6.56 3.11 -7.16
CA PRO A 177 -5.58 4.14 -6.80
C PRO A 177 -6.19 5.39 -6.12
N SER A 178 -7.47 5.65 -6.31
CA SER A 178 -8.19 6.76 -5.66
C SER A 178 -8.71 6.46 -4.25
N ARG A 179 -8.67 5.20 -3.78
CA ARG A 179 -9.23 4.78 -2.50
C ARG A 179 -8.13 4.52 -1.48
N LEU A 180 -7.95 5.44 -0.52
CA LEU A 180 -7.01 5.23 0.58
C LEU A 180 -7.52 4.13 1.56
N PRO A 181 -6.60 3.34 2.15
CA PRO A 181 -6.94 2.41 3.22
C PRO A 181 -7.34 3.15 4.49
N VAL A 182 -8.10 2.49 5.38
CA VAL A 182 -8.51 3.11 6.66
C VAL A 182 -7.30 3.41 7.53
N THR A 183 -6.27 2.57 7.45
CA THR A 183 -5.02 2.67 8.20
C THR A 183 -3.92 3.39 7.43
N ALA A 184 -4.28 4.22 6.45
CA ALA A 184 -3.32 4.89 5.57
C ALA A 184 -2.27 5.71 6.33
N LYS A 185 -1.01 5.44 6.01
CA LYS A 185 0.14 6.29 6.36
C LYS A 185 0.72 6.88 5.08
N GLU A 186 1.13 8.14 5.17
CA GLU A 186 1.61 8.91 4.02
C GLU A 186 2.77 8.22 3.30
N THR A 187 3.83 7.88 4.03
CA THR A 187 5.02 7.22 3.45
C THR A 187 4.70 5.87 2.81
N GLU A 188 3.86 5.05 3.45
CA GLU A 188 3.47 3.74 2.93
C GLU A 188 2.65 3.88 1.64
N TRP A 189 1.76 4.87 1.58
CA TRP A 189 0.96 5.17 0.39
C TRP A 189 1.81 5.72 -0.75
N LEU A 190 2.69 6.69 -0.48
CA LEU A 190 3.60 7.24 -1.49
C LEU A 190 4.55 6.18 -2.05
N ASN A 191 5.03 5.24 -1.22
CA ASN A 191 5.84 4.11 -1.71
C ASN A 191 5.08 3.23 -2.70
N GLY A 192 3.78 3.01 -2.51
CA GLY A 192 2.98 2.27 -3.49
C GLY A 192 2.69 3.09 -4.76
N ALA A 193 2.50 4.39 -4.66
CA ALA A 193 2.37 5.29 -5.82
C ALA A 193 3.65 5.32 -6.68
N VAL A 194 4.82 5.41 -6.05
CA VAL A 194 6.12 5.23 -6.73
C VAL A 194 6.22 3.86 -7.40
N GLY A 195 5.66 2.82 -6.78
CA GLY A 195 5.55 1.50 -7.37
C GLY A 195 4.73 1.46 -8.67
N LEU A 196 3.63 2.22 -8.75
CA LEU A 196 2.81 2.37 -9.96
C LEU A 196 3.57 3.12 -11.05
N GLU A 197 4.26 4.20 -10.69
CA GLU A 197 5.15 4.96 -11.58
C GLU A 197 6.26 4.09 -12.18
N ARG A 198 6.94 3.28 -11.37
CA ARG A 198 7.97 2.33 -11.84
C ARG A 198 7.38 1.27 -12.78
N ALA A 199 6.13 0.88 -12.57
CA ALA A 199 5.39 0.00 -13.46
C ALA A 199 4.83 0.72 -14.71
N ARG A 200 5.13 2.02 -14.89
CA ARG A 200 4.64 2.89 -15.96
C ARG A 200 3.12 3.01 -16.03
N GLN A 201 2.43 2.73 -14.92
CA GLN A 201 1.00 2.92 -14.79
C GLN A 201 0.71 4.38 -14.42
N TRP A 202 1.01 5.30 -15.34
CA TRP A 202 0.99 6.74 -15.09
C TRP A 202 -0.39 7.27 -14.67
N ALA A 203 -1.46 6.77 -15.28
CA ALA A 203 -2.84 7.15 -14.91
C ALA A 203 -3.16 6.73 -13.46
N ALA A 204 -2.82 5.49 -13.09
CA ALA A 204 -2.99 5.01 -11.72
C ALA A 204 -2.08 5.77 -10.73
N ALA A 205 -0.85 6.08 -11.11
CA ALA A 205 0.06 6.88 -10.30
C ALA A 205 -0.48 8.30 -10.07
N GLU A 206 -1.04 8.95 -11.10
CA GLU A 206 -1.68 10.26 -10.97
C GLU A 206 -2.82 10.20 -9.95
N GLU A 207 -3.74 9.25 -10.07
CA GLU A 207 -4.84 9.06 -9.12
C GLU A 207 -4.33 8.85 -7.69
N ALA A 208 -3.30 8.01 -7.51
CA ALA A 208 -2.72 7.73 -6.20
C ALA A 208 -2.05 8.97 -5.58
N TYR A 209 -1.28 9.73 -6.35
CA TYR A 209 -0.66 10.97 -5.88
C TYR A 209 -1.71 12.06 -5.62
N ALA A 210 -2.77 12.13 -6.42
CA ALA A 210 -3.89 13.06 -6.20
C ALA A 210 -4.63 12.73 -4.89
N ALA A 211 -4.91 11.45 -4.65
CA ALA A 211 -5.49 10.98 -3.39
C ALA A 211 -4.58 11.30 -2.20
N ALA A 212 -3.26 11.12 -2.35
CA ALA A 212 -2.27 11.48 -1.33
C ALA A 212 -2.28 13.00 -1.05
N ALA A 213 -2.25 13.83 -2.09
CA ALA A 213 -2.25 15.28 -1.98
C ALA A 213 -3.56 15.82 -1.37
N ALA A 214 -4.69 15.15 -1.61
CA ALA A 214 -5.96 15.48 -0.95
C ALA A 214 -5.93 15.11 0.54
N ARG A 215 -5.40 13.93 0.90
CA ARG A 215 -5.34 13.46 2.29
C ARG A 215 -4.29 14.17 3.14
N TRP A 216 -3.17 14.52 2.53
CA TRP A 216 -2.00 15.16 3.12
C TRP A 216 -1.61 16.39 2.28
N PRO A 217 -2.37 17.51 2.38
CA PRO A 217 -2.17 18.69 1.52
C PRO A 217 -0.84 19.41 1.72
N ARG A 218 -0.10 19.06 2.77
CA ARG A 218 1.26 19.54 3.07
C ARG A 218 2.36 18.55 2.67
N SER A 219 2.02 17.49 1.96
CA SER A 219 2.98 16.52 1.45
C SER A 219 3.70 17.06 0.22
N HIS A 220 4.96 17.44 0.39
CA HIS A 220 5.79 17.86 -0.74
C HIS A 220 5.91 16.76 -1.80
N ASP A 221 6.18 15.52 -1.36
CA ASP A 221 6.44 14.40 -2.26
C ASP A 221 5.18 13.96 -3.02
N ALA A 222 3.99 14.08 -2.42
CA ALA A 222 2.74 13.87 -3.14
C ALA A 222 2.55 14.87 -4.29
N TRP A 223 2.86 16.16 -4.07
CA TRP A 223 2.74 17.19 -5.09
C TRP A 223 3.79 17.05 -6.20
N ILE A 224 5.02 16.67 -5.86
CA ILE A 224 6.06 16.32 -6.85
C ILE A 224 5.61 15.12 -7.68
N GLY A 225 5.20 14.03 -7.05
CA GLY A 225 4.74 12.83 -7.74
C GLY A 225 3.54 13.09 -8.64
N LEU A 226 2.57 13.89 -8.17
CA LEU A 226 1.42 14.29 -8.97
C LEU A 226 1.82 15.10 -10.21
N GLY A 227 2.78 16.03 -10.06
CA GLY A 227 3.32 16.79 -11.18
C GLY A 227 4.01 15.90 -12.20
N ASN A 228 4.87 14.99 -11.75
CA ASN A 228 5.57 14.03 -12.61
C ASN A 228 4.59 13.12 -13.37
N ALA A 229 3.58 12.57 -12.68
CA ALA A 229 2.59 11.69 -13.29
C ALA A 229 1.76 12.42 -14.37
N ARG A 230 1.32 13.65 -14.08
CA ARG A 230 0.58 14.47 -15.05
C ARG A 230 1.42 14.85 -16.25
N TYR A 231 2.69 15.19 -16.02
CA TYR A 231 3.64 15.47 -17.08
C TYR A 231 3.81 14.26 -18.00
N SER A 232 4.02 13.06 -17.44
CA SER A 232 4.10 11.80 -18.21
C SER A 232 2.82 11.47 -19.00
N LEU A 233 1.66 12.01 -18.59
CA LEU A 233 0.38 11.87 -19.29
C LEU A 233 0.12 12.99 -20.31
N GLY A 234 1.08 13.90 -20.52
CA GLY A 234 0.95 15.04 -21.43
C GLY A 234 0.11 16.20 -20.89
N ASN A 235 -0.28 16.16 -19.60
CA ASN A 235 -1.02 17.23 -18.95
C ASN A 235 -0.05 18.26 -18.32
N ALA A 236 0.65 19.00 -19.17
CA ALA A 236 1.65 20.00 -18.75
C ALA A 236 1.04 21.09 -17.84
N GLU A 237 -0.16 21.60 -18.16
CA GLU A 237 -0.86 22.58 -17.29
C GLU A 237 -1.17 22.02 -15.89
N GLY A 238 -1.64 20.78 -15.82
CA GLY A 238 -1.89 20.10 -14.55
C GLY A 238 -0.62 19.83 -13.76
N ALA A 239 0.50 19.56 -14.45
CA ALA A 239 1.81 19.37 -13.86
C ALA A 239 2.36 20.68 -13.27
N ALA A 240 2.30 21.78 -14.02
CA ALA A 240 2.71 23.11 -13.56
C ALA A 240 1.94 23.52 -12.28
N LYS A 241 0.63 23.25 -12.22
CA LYS A 241 -0.18 23.49 -11.01
C LYS A 241 0.30 22.67 -9.81
N ALA A 242 0.61 21.39 -10.01
CA ALA A 242 1.09 20.52 -8.95
C ALA A 242 2.50 20.93 -8.46
N PHE A 243 3.43 21.24 -9.37
CA PHE A 243 4.76 21.70 -9.00
C PHE A 243 4.74 23.07 -8.30
N ARG A 244 3.88 24.00 -8.75
CA ARG A 244 3.65 25.26 -8.02
C ARG A 244 3.20 24.98 -6.59
N ARG A 245 2.26 24.06 -6.40
CA ARG A 245 1.86 23.67 -5.05
C ARG A 245 2.99 23.03 -4.23
N ALA A 246 3.87 22.24 -4.86
CA ALA A 246 5.07 21.72 -4.21
C ALA A 246 6.02 22.84 -3.74
N THR A 247 6.20 23.90 -4.54
CA THR A 247 7.01 25.08 -4.16
C THR A 247 6.40 25.88 -3.02
N GLU A 248 5.07 25.95 -2.93
CA GLU A 248 4.37 26.61 -1.81
C GLU A 248 4.49 25.81 -0.51
N VAL A 249 4.40 24.47 -0.60
CA VAL A 249 4.52 23.57 0.54
C VAL A 249 5.96 23.55 1.07
N LYS A 250 6.95 23.58 0.16
CA LYS A 250 8.37 23.57 0.48
C LYS A 250 9.13 24.64 -0.33
N PRO A 251 9.19 25.89 0.16
CA PRO A 251 9.81 27.02 -0.55
C PRO A 251 11.34 26.94 -0.72
N ASP A 252 11.99 25.99 -0.06
CA ASP A 252 13.42 25.69 -0.17
C ASP A 252 13.71 24.47 -1.07
N SER A 253 12.71 23.93 -1.77
CA SER A 253 12.89 22.80 -2.69
C SER A 253 13.35 23.24 -4.08
N GLY A 254 14.66 23.21 -4.31
CA GLY A 254 15.23 23.46 -5.65
C GLY A 254 14.67 22.53 -6.74
N ILE A 255 14.39 21.28 -6.38
CA ILE A 255 13.78 20.27 -7.29
C ILE A 255 12.39 20.72 -7.75
N ALA A 256 11.54 21.19 -6.82
CA ALA A 256 10.19 21.64 -7.16
C ALA A 256 10.22 22.84 -8.11
N PHE A 257 11.10 23.80 -7.86
CA PHE A 257 11.28 24.96 -8.73
C PHE A 257 11.85 24.58 -10.10
N ASN A 258 12.78 23.64 -10.15
CA ASN A 258 13.32 23.16 -11.42
C ASN A 258 12.28 22.46 -12.28
N ASN A 259 11.49 21.56 -11.68
CA ASN A 259 10.41 20.86 -12.38
C ASN A 259 9.32 21.84 -12.86
N LEU A 260 9.00 22.85 -12.04
CA LEU A 260 8.10 23.92 -12.44
C LEU A 260 8.65 24.72 -13.62
N ALA A 261 9.94 25.10 -13.58
CA ALA A 261 10.59 25.85 -14.64
C ALA A 261 10.55 25.09 -15.98
N PHE A 262 10.95 23.82 -15.95
CA PHE A 262 10.95 22.96 -17.11
C PHE A 262 9.56 22.89 -17.78
N VAL A 263 8.51 22.62 -17.00
CA VAL A 263 7.14 22.52 -17.55
C VAL A 263 6.60 23.87 -18.01
N LEU A 264 6.96 24.98 -17.36
CA LEU A 264 6.54 26.31 -17.78
C LEU A 264 7.16 26.73 -19.11
N ASP A 265 8.41 26.34 -19.37
CA ASP A 265 9.08 26.63 -20.64
C ASP A 265 8.41 25.88 -21.80
N GLU A 266 8.08 24.60 -21.61
CA GLU A 266 7.32 23.82 -22.61
C GLU A 266 5.92 24.41 -22.89
N LEU A 267 5.31 25.06 -21.90
CA LEU A 267 4.04 25.78 -22.05
C LEU A 267 4.22 27.16 -22.72
N GLY A 268 5.44 27.57 -23.08
CA GLY A 268 5.76 28.87 -23.66
C GLY A 268 5.74 30.03 -22.66
N ARG A 269 5.70 29.74 -21.35
CA ARG A 269 5.63 30.74 -20.26
C ARG A 269 7.03 31.10 -19.79
N ARG A 270 7.86 31.54 -20.74
CA ARG A 270 9.32 31.70 -20.58
C ARG A 270 9.72 32.59 -19.39
N ASP A 271 9.02 33.70 -19.16
CA ASP A 271 9.33 34.60 -18.04
C ASP A 271 9.13 33.94 -16.67
N GLU A 272 8.06 33.16 -16.50
CA GLU A 272 7.80 32.41 -15.26
C GLU A 272 8.78 31.24 -15.13
N ALA A 273 9.14 30.60 -16.25
CA ALA A 273 10.12 29.52 -16.29
C ALA A 273 11.51 30.00 -15.83
N LEU A 274 11.98 31.14 -16.35
CA LEU A 274 13.25 31.76 -15.94
C LEU A 274 13.26 32.07 -14.44
N GLN A 275 12.19 32.67 -13.90
CA GLN A 275 12.09 32.96 -12.46
C GLN A 275 12.20 31.70 -11.61
N ALA A 276 11.50 30.63 -12.00
CA ALA A 276 11.54 29.36 -11.30
C ALA A 276 12.94 28.70 -11.41
N ALA A 277 13.57 28.71 -12.58
CA ALA A 277 14.91 28.13 -12.79
C ALA A 277 15.98 28.90 -12.00
N GLN A 278 15.95 30.23 -12.03
CA GLN A 278 16.83 31.08 -11.22
C GLN A 278 16.64 30.81 -9.72
N LYS A 279 15.40 30.64 -9.27
CA LYS A 279 15.11 30.27 -7.88
C LYS A 279 15.72 28.90 -7.54
N ALA A 280 15.57 27.89 -8.40
CA ALA A 280 16.18 26.57 -8.20
C ALA A 280 17.72 26.66 -8.09
N VAL A 281 18.37 27.39 -8.99
CA VAL A 281 19.82 27.62 -8.96
C VAL A 281 20.25 28.34 -7.68
N SER A 282 19.51 29.37 -7.24
CA SER A 282 19.82 30.12 -6.02
C SER A 282 19.71 29.26 -4.74
N LEU A 283 18.83 28.26 -4.73
CA LEU A 283 18.66 27.35 -3.61
C LEU A 283 19.78 26.30 -3.52
N GLY A 284 20.46 26.00 -4.62
CA GLY A 284 21.60 25.08 -4.63
C GLY A 284 21.22 23.63 -4.36
N GLY A 285 22.18 22.86 -3.83
CA GLY A 285 22.01 21.46 -3.46
C GLY A 285 22.59 20.46 -4.46
N PRO A 286 22.39 19.14 -4.23
CA PRO A 286 23.07 18.09 -4.99
C PRO A 286 22.78 18.07 -6.50
N GLN A 287 21.67 18.68 -6.92
CA GLN A 287 21.20 18.73 -8.32
C GLN A 287 21.49 20.09 -8.98
N ILE A 288 22.36 20.92 -8.40
CA ILE A 288 22.65 22.28 -8.90
C ILE A 288 23.07 22.31 -10.38
N GLU A 289 23.81 21.31 -10.86
CA GLU A 289 24.19 21.25 -12.28
C GLU A 289 22.97 21.03 -13.19
N THR A 290 22.01 20.20 -12.78
CA THR A 290 20.72 20.05 -13.48
C THR A 290 19.92 21.35 -13.49
N PHE A 291 19.96 22.11 -12.39
CA PHE A 291 19.26 23.38 -12.28
C PHE A 291 19.88 24.44 -13.20
N ARG A 292 21.21 24.49 -13.27
CA ARG A 292 21.93 25.38 -14.20
C ARG A 292 21.69 25.01 -15.65
N GLN A 293 21.66 23.71 -15.96
CA GLN A 293 21.33 23.25 -17.31
C GLN A 293 19.94 23.70 -17.71
N THR A 294 18.94 23.47 -16.86
CA THR A 294 17.55 23.90 -17.11
C THR A 294 17.47 25.41 -17.32
N LEU A 295 18.14 26.21 -16.48
CA LEU A 295 18.20 27.67 -16.68
C LEU A 295 18.83 28.04 -18.02
N SER A 296 19.96 27.42 -18.38
CA SER A 296 20.64 27.69 -19.65
C SER A 296 19.79 27.30 -20.86
N ASP A 297 19.02 26.20 -20.79
CA ASP A 297 18.14 25.77 -21.86
C ASP A 297 16.98 26.75 -22.07
N ILE A 298 16.47 27.34 -20.98
CA ILE A 298 15.42 28.38 -21.03
C ILE A 298 15.99 29.75 -21.42
N GLU A 299 17.30 29.98 -21.34
CA GLU A 299 17.90 31.24 -21.79
C GLU A 299 18.15 31.26 -23.31
N ASN A 300 18.48 30.10 -23.89
CA ASN A 300 18.81 29.92 -25.31
C ASN A 300 17.59 29.62 -26.18
#